data_AF-A0A1S3TWP6-F1
#
_entry.id   AF-A0A1S3TWP6-F1
#
_cell.length_a   1.000
_cell.length_b   1.000
_cell.length_c   1.000
_cell.angle_alpha   90.00
_cell.angle_beta   90.00
_cell.angle_gamma   90.00
#
_symmetry.space_group_name_H-M   'P 1'
#
loop_
_entity.id
_entity.type
_entity.pdbx_description
1 polymer ?
#
loop_
_entity_poly.entity_id
_entity_poly.type
_entity_poly.pdbx_seq_one_letter_code
_entity_poly.pdbx_strand_id
1 'polypeptide(L)'
;MTSLSAFLPNPNPNLKVLHSHNFNLSSVPSWKHKSTPSKSPFSVSCSSSSHTYDVVIVGAGVIGLTIARHFLLSSHLSVAIVDKAVPCSGATGAGQGHLWMINKTPGSATWDLARRSHHLWTTLAQSLEEQGLDPTMELGWKKSGSLLIGRSDAESDMLKGRVKQLCEAGLKAEYLSSSDLFKEEPDLLVDQDSAAAFLPVDCQLDAHRTVEYIEKANRNFASEGRYAEFYNDPVKCFIRSDGNGEVKAVQTFKNTLHSKKAVIVAAGCWTGGLIHDLFKNWGMELHVPVRPRKGHLLVLQNFNFLALNHGVMEADYLNHPTISGLESSDCEKDLSVSMVASIDTAGNLLLGSSREFVGFNTDLDESVVSYMWRRVGEFFPKLKTISLSDLNASTKVRIGLRPYMPDGKPVIGPVPGLSNVYLAAGHEGSGLSLALGTAEMIVEMVLGHQGKVDTTPFAVQQALG
;
A
#
# COMPACT_ATOMS: atom_id res chain seq x y z
N MET A 1 -27.32 -54.12 41.07
CA MET A 1 -28.32 -54.84 40.25
C MET A 1 -28.19 -54.34 38.82
N THR A 2 -27.87 -55.25 37.88
CA THR A 2 -28.10 -55.23 36.41
C THR A 2 -27.68 -53.98 35.60
N SER A 3 -26.62 -54.02 34.76
CA SER A 3 -26.53 -54.58 33.37
C SER A 3 -27.31 -53.73 32.35
N LEU A 4 -26.70 -53.04 31.35
CA LEU A 4 -26.21 -53.63 30.09
C LEU A 4 -25.29 -52.68 29.26
N SER A 5 -24.55 -53.33 28.37
CA SER A 5 -23.42 -52.97 27.48
C SER A 5 -23.75 -52.38 26.09
N ALA A 6 -22.76 -51.70 25.45
CA ALA A 6 -22.30 -51.89 24.04
C ALA A 6 -21.09 -50.96 23.72
N PHE A 7 -19.85 -51.47 23.62
CA PHE A 7 -19.08 -51.88 22.42
C PHE A 7 -18.43 -50.76 21.56
N LEU A 8 -17.09 -50.72 21.57
CA LEU A 8 -16.16 -50.03 20.64
C LEU A 8 -15.13 -51.07 20.13
N PRO A 9 -14.58 -50.95 18.91
CA PRO A 9 -13.38 -51.68 18.52
C PRO A 9 -12.16 -50.75 18.31
N ASN A 10 -11.02 -51.24 18.79
CA ASN A 10 -9.65 -50.76 18.63
C ASN A 10 -9.06 -51.19 17.27
N PRO A 11 -8.05 -50.49 16.70
CA PRO A 11 -7.09 -51.11 15.80
C PRO A 11 -5.67 -51.21 16.40
N ASN A 12 -5.05 -52.33 16.03
CA ASN A 12 -3.82 -52.95 16.49
C ASN A 12 -2.52 -52.31 15.91
N PRO A 13 -1.36 -52.46 16.57
CA PRO A 13 -0.03 -52.11 16.06
C PRO A 13 0.64 -53.32 15.38
N ASN A 14 1.53 -53.10 14.39
CA ASN A 14 2.54 -54.09 14.00
C ASN A 14 3.71 -53.47 13.22
N LEU A 15 4.86 -53.37 13.89
CA LEU A 15 6.20 -53.25 13.30
C LEU A 15 6.73 -54.65 12.95
N LYS A 16 7.40 -54.80 11.80
CA LYS A 16 8.48 -55.79 11.61
C LYS A 16 9.57 -55.26 10.66
N VAL A 17 10.81 -55.40 11.14
CA VAL A 17 12.11 -55.17 10.49
C VAL A 17 12.46 -56.36 9.59
N LEU A 18 13.25 -56.16 8.51
CA LEU A 18 14.24 -57.14 8.00
C LEU A 18 15.26 -56.48 7.03
N HIS A 19 16.51 -56.98 7.11
CA HIS A 19 17.75 -56.51 6.50
C HIS A 19 18.08 -57.10 5.10
N SER A 20 18.85 -56.32 4.32
CA SER A 20 19.96 -56.65 3.37
C SER A 20 19.90 -57.80 2.37
N HIS A 21 20.24 -57.51 1.09
CA HIS A 21 21.21 -58.29 0.29
C HIS A 21 21.84 -57.46 -0.86
N ASN A 22 23.17 -57.56 -0.96
CA ASN A 22 24.04 -57.17 -2.10
C ASN A 22 23.95 -58.22 -3.22
N PHE A 23 24.18 -57.85 -4.50
CA PHE A 23 25.14 -58.56 -5.40
C PHE A 23 25.41 -57.86 -6.76
N ASN A 24 26.72 -57.67 -6.99
CA ASN A 24 27.60 -57.55 -8.17
C ASN A 24 27.21 -56.99 -9.57
N LEU A 25 28.16 -56.18 -10.03
CA LEU A 25 28.55 -55.85 -11.42
C LEU A 25 29.11 -57.07 -12.19
N SER A 26 28.72 -57.22 -13.46
CA SER A 26 29.64 -57.30 -14.62
C SER A 26 28.89 -57.74 -15.90
N SER A 27 28.94 -56.92 -16.95
CA SER A 27 29.23 -57.31 -18.36
C SER A 27 28.59 -56.33 -19.36
N VAL A 28 29.45 -55.73 -20.16
CA VAL A 28 29.17 -54.79 -21.26
C VAL A 28 28.98 -55.60 -22.56
N PRO A 29 28.20 -55.10 -23.53
CA PRO A 29 28.81 -54.91 -24.84
C PRO A 29 28.50 -53.54 -25.46
N SER A 30 29.57 -52.97 -26.01
CA SER A 30 29.64 -51.75 -26.82
C SER A 30 28.90 -51.87 -28.14
N TRP A 31 28.11 -50.87 -28.52
CA TRP A 31 27.69 -50.64 -29.91
C TRP A 31 28.01 -49.20 -30.36
N LYS A 32 28.70 -49.12 -31.49
CA LYS A 32 29.24 -47.91 -32.12
C LYS A 32 28.15 -47.02 -32.73
N HIS A 33 28.44 -45.73 -32.72
CA HIS A 33 27.73 -44.60 -33.29
C HIS A 33 26.92 -44.85 -34.58
N LYS A 34 25.66 -44.39 -34.57
CA LYS A 34 25.04 -43.73 -35.73
C LYS A 34 24.54 -42.35 -35.30
N SER A 35 25.18 -41.33 -35.87
CA SER A 35 24.77 -39.92 -35.77
C SER A 35 23.38 -39.73 -36.35
N THR A 36 22.43 -39.34 -35.51
CA THR A 36 21.15 -38.75 -35.92
C THR A 36 21.13 -37.30 -35.42
N PRO A 37 20.64 -36.34 -36.23
CA PRO A 37 20.68 -34.94 -35.84
C PRO A 37 19.79 -34.76 -34.61
N SER A 38 20.39 -34.26 -33.52
CA SER A 38 19.64 -33.88 -32.33
C SER A 38 18.65 -32.80 -32.71
N LYS A 39 17.35 -33.15 -32.73
CA LYS A 39 16.28 -32.16 -32.68
C LYS A 39 16.49 -31.37 -31.38
N SER A 40 16.83 -30.09 -31.53
CA SER A 40 16.81 -29.12 -30.45
C SER A 40 15.47 -29.21 -29.71
N PRO A 41 15.44 -29.17 -28.37
CA PRO A 41 14.18 -29.07 -27.67
C PRO A 41 13.55 -27.72 -28.05
N PHE A 42 12.29 -27.80 -28.49
CA PHE A 42 11.39 -26.70 -28.81
C PHE A 42 11.81 -25.35 -28.23
N SER A 43 12.39 -24.48 -29.07
CA SER A 43 12.35 -23.04 -28.83
C SER A 43 10.90 -22.61 -29.05
N VAL A 44 10.10 -22.60 -27.98
CA VAL A 44 8.88 -21.80 -27.99
C VAL A 44 9.35 -20.35 -28.10
N SER A 45 9.37 -19.81 -29.32
CA SER A 45 9.51 -18.37 -29.51
C SER A 45 8.26 -17.75 -28.87
N CYS A 46 8.38 -17.32 -27.63
CA CYS A 46 7.36 -16.53 -26.97
C CYS A 46 7.37 -15.18 -27.70
N SER A 47 6.59 -15.06 -28.78
CA SER A 47 6.47 -13.82 -29.52
C SER A 47 5.73 -12.83 -28.62
N SER A 48 6.47 -12.00 -27.89
CA SER A 48 5.87 -10.91 -27.14
C SER A 48 5.28 -9.89 -28.12
N SER A 49 4.01 -9.51 -27.93
CA SER A 49 3.39 -8.47 -28.75
C SER A 49 4.06 -7.12 -28.45
N SER A 50 4.39 -6.35 -29.49
CA SER A 50 5.05 -5.05 -29.35
C SER A 50 4.03 -3.92 -29.50
N HIS A 51 4.06 -2.97 -28.56
CA HIS A 51 3.18 -1.81 -28.54
C HIS A 51 4.01 -0.56 -28.23
N THR A 52 3.57 0.61 -28.69
CA THR A 52 4.29 1.87 -28.48
C THR A 52 3.38 2.93 -27.88
N TYR A 53 3.86 3.57 -26.82
CA TYR A 53 3.19 4.66 -26.10
C TYR A 53 4.19 5.80 -25.82
N ASP A 54 3.69 6.99 -25.49
CA ASP A 54 4.57 8.08 -25.07
C ASP A 54 5.07 7.86 -23.64
N VAL A 55 4.20 7.34 -22.79
CA VAL A 55 4.47 7.10 -21.37
C VAL A 55 4.11 5.65 -21.01
N VAL A 56 5.02 4.96 -20.32
CA VAL A 56 4.76 3.63 -19.75
C VAL A 56 4.90 3.68 -18.24
N ILE A 57 3.85 3.25 -17.52
CA ILE A 57 3.78 3.26 -16.06
C ILE A 57 3.82 1.81 -15.55
N VAL A 58 4.76 1.51 -14.67
CA VAL A 58 4.91 0.19 -14.03
C VAL A 58 4.30 0.23 -12.63
N GLY A 59 3.19 -0.48 -12.45
CA GLY A 59 2.41 -0.55 -11.21
C GLY A 59 1.07 0.19 -11.34
N ALA A 60 -0.03 -0.53 -11.13
CA ALA A 60 -1.41 -0.07 -11.21
C ALA A 60 -2.06 0.04 -9.82
N GLY A 61 -1.27 0.36 -8.80
CA GLY A 61 -1.80 0.92 -7.54
C GLY A 61 -2.32 2.35 -7.75
N VAL A 62 -2.89 2.95 -6.70
CA VAL A 62 -3.45 4.31 -6.81
C VAL A 62 -2.43 5.35 -7.30
N ILE A 63 -1.15 5.22 -6.93
CA ILE A 63 -0.08 6.10 -7.42
C ILE A 63 0.03 6.04 -8.95
N GLY A 64 0.19 4.84 -9.52
CA GLY A 64 0.35 4.69 -10.97
C GLY A 64 -0.90 5.10 -11.76
N LEU A 65 -2.09 4.72 -11.27
CA LEU A 65 -3.36 5.06 -11.93
C LEU A 65 -3.67 6.56 -11.90
N THR A 66 -3.32 7.25 -10.81
CA THR A 66 -3.48 8.72 -10.73
C THR A 66 -2.45 9.45 -11.59
N ILE A 67 -1.21 8.95 -11.71
CA ILE A 67 -0.22 9.46 -12.68
C ILE A 67 -0.76 9.31 -14.11
N ALA A 68 -1.29 8.14 -14.46
CA ALA A 68 -1.91 7.91 -15.77
C ALA A 68 -3.04 8.91 -16.03
N ARG A 69 -3.96 9.05 -15.07
CA ARG A 69 -5.08 10.00 -15.16
C ARG A 69 -4.60 11.43 -15.39
N HIS A 70 -3.59 11.86 -14.63
CA HIS A 70 -3.11 13.22 -14.72
C HIS A 70 -2.49 13.51 -16.10
N PHE A 71 -1.68 12.60 -16.66
CA PHE A 71 -1.19 12.72 -18.05
C PHE A 71 -2.32 12.80 -19.09
N LEU A 72 -3.36 11.97 -18.92
CA LEU A 72 -4.49 11.93 -19.85
C LEU A 72 -5.28 13.24 -19.85
N LEU A 73 -5.43 13.87 -18.68
CA LEU A 73 -6.14 15.14 -18.53
C LEU A 73 -5.31 16.36 -18.95
N SER A 74 -3.99 16.36 -18.73
CA SER A 74 -3.15 17.56 -18.91
C SER A 74 -2.31 17.60 -20.18
N SER A 75 -2.35 16.56 -21.00
CA SER A 75 -1.54 16.47 -22.23
C SER A 75 -2.24 15.68 -23.34
N HIS A 76 -1.59 15.55 -24.50
CA HIS A 76 -2.01 14.66 -25.59
C HIS A 76 -1.26 13.31 -25.62
N LEU A 77 -0.43 13.04 -24.60
CA LEU A 77 0.41 11.85 -24.56
C LEU A 77 -0.43 10.57 -24.40
N SER A 78 0.01 9.51 -25.08
CA SER A 78 -0.50 8.16 -24.90
C SER A 78 0.18 7.46 -23.73
N VAL A 79 -0.61 6.76 -22.91
CA VAL A 79 -0.18 6.15 -21.65
C VAL A 79 -0.51 4.66 -21.65
N ALA A 80 0.48 3.82 -21.38
CA ALA A 80 0.25 2.43 -21.01
C ALA A 80 0.55 2.23 -19.53
N ILE A 81 -0.30 1.47 -18.85
CA ILE A 81 -0.03 0.99 -17.49
C ILE A 81 0.11 -0.53 -17.48
N VAL A 82 1.12 -1.02 -16.80
CA VAL A 82 1.40 -2.46 -16.66
C VAL A 82 1.49 -2.85 -15.20
N ASP A 83 0.85 -3.96 -14.83
CA ASP A 83 0.94 -4.53 -13.48
C ASP A 83 1.02 -6.05 -13.52
N LYS A 84 1.70 -6.62 -12.54
CA LYS A 84 1.80 -8.07 -12.34
C LYS A 84 0.47 -8.71 -11.95
N ALA A 85 -0.48 -7.93 -11.43
CA ALA A 85 -1.81 -8.33 -10.99
C ALA A 85 -2.85 -7.34 -11.54
N VAL A 86 -4.01 -7.24 -10.88
CA VAL A 86 -5.05 -6.23 -11.14
C VAL A 86 -4.95 -5.10 -10.12
N PRO A 87 -5.52 -3.91 -10.39
CA PRO A 87 -5.55 -2.81 -9.43
C PRO A 87 -6.11 -3.20 -8.06
N CYS A 88 -5.68 -2.49 -7.02
CA CYS A 88 -5.96 -2.80 -5.61
C CYS A 88 -5.42 -4.14 -5.06
N SER A 89 -4.70 -4.96 -5.83
CA SER A 89 -4.10 -6.20 -5.33
C SER A 89 -2.94 -6.00 -4.32
N GLY A 90 -2.41 -4.78 -4.22
CA GLY A 90 -1.32 -4.42 -3.30
C GLY A 90 -1.78 -3.59 -2.09
N ALA A 91 -0.88 -2.75 -1.58
CA ALA A 91 -1.16 -1.88 -0.42
C ALA A 91 -2.40 -0.97 -0.61
N THR A 92 -2.75 -0.60 -1.84
CA THR A 92 -3.91 0.24 -2.13
C THR A 92 -5.22 -0.39 -1.64
N GLY A 93 -5.52 -1.66 -1.98
CA GLY A 93 -6.76 -2.31 -1.57
C GLY A 93 -6.76 -2.77 -0.10
N ALA A 94 -5.57 -2.91 0.50
CA ALA A 94 -5.43 -3.32 1.89
C ALA A 94 -5.60 -2.18 2.91
N GLY A 95 -5.56 -0.92 2.47
CA GLY A 95 -5.61 0.25 3.34
C GLY A 95 -7.00 0.59 3.89
N GLN A 96 -7.01 1.41 4.95
CA GLN A 96 -8.24 1.91 5.59
C GLN A 96 -8.87 3.10 4.84
N GLY A 97 -8.12 3.77 3.96
CA GLY A 97 -8.65 4.80 3.07
C GLY A 97 -8.68 6.24 3.61
N HIS A 98 -8.20 6.49 4.82
CA HIS A 98 -8.20 7.83 5.41
C HIS A 98 -7.14 8.76 4.80
N LEU A 99 -7.51 10.03 4.62
CA LEU A 99 -6.64 11.12 4.17
C LEU A 99 -6.19 11.94 5.38
N TRP A 100 -5.42 11.30 6.27
CA TRP A 100 -4.99 11.91 7.53
C TRP A 100 -4.05 13.11 7.31
N MET A 101 -4.49 14.29 7.74
CA MET A 101 -3.62 15.45 7.98
C MET A 101 -3.30 15.62 9.46
N ILE A 102 -4.13 15.11 10.37
CA ILE A 102 -3.97 15.29 11.82
C ILE A 102 -2.63 14.79 12.37
N ASN A 103 -2.12 13.69 11.81
CA ASN A 103 -0.83 13.09 12.19
C ASN A 103 0.37 13.69 11.45
N LYS A 104 0.15 14.57 10.45
CA LYS A 104 1.23 15.19 9.68
C LYS A 104 1.76 16.42 10.39
N THR A 105 3.08 16.62 10.32
CA THR A 105 3.74 17.74 10.98
C THR A 105 3.91 18.91 10.01
N PRO A 106 3.33 20.10 10.31
CA PRO A 106 3.58 21.30 9.52
C PRO A 106 5.07 21.60 9.35
N GLY A 107 5.46 22.03 8.15
CA GLY A 107 6.86 22.31 7.80
C GLY A 107 7.74 21.07 7.58
N SER A 108 7.24 19.86 7.80
CA SER A 108 7.95 18.64 7.39
C SER A 108 8.05 18.52 5.87
N ALA A 109 9.00 17.72 5.40
CA ALA A 109 9.22 17.48 3.97
C ALA A 109 7.96 17.04 3.20
N THR A 110 7.03 16.31 3.84
CA THR A 110 5.81 15.81 3.19
C THR A 110 4.60 16.74 3.35
N TRP A 111 4.71 17.82 4.14
CA TRP A 111 3.59 18.68 4.50
C TRP A 111 2.93 19.33 3.28
N ASP A 112 3.71 20.00 2.45
CA ASP A 112 3.17 20.72 1.29
C ASP A 112 2.60 19.76 0.24
N LEU A 113 3.24 18.59 0.06
CA LEU A 113 2.72 17.53 -0.81
C LEU A 113 1.37 17.01 -0.29
N ALA A 114 1.26 16.79 1.02
CA ALA A 114 0.02 16.33 1.63
C ALA A 114 -1.10 17.38 1.53
N ARG A 115 -0.80 18.65 1.81
CA ARG A 115 -1.77 19.75 1.68
C ARG A 115 -2.24 19.89 0.23
N ARG A 116 -1.32 19.82 -0.74
CA ARG A 116 -1.66 19.88 -2.17
C ARG A 116 -2.54 18.71 -2.58
N SER A 117 -2.16 17.49 -2.18
CA SER A 117 -2.92 16.28 -2.52
C SER A 117 -4.31 16.25 -1.88
N HIS A 118 -4.44 16.70 -0.63
CA HIS A 118 -5.75 16.84 0.05
C HIS A 118 -6.66 17.84 -0.67
N HIS A 119 -6.13 18.99 -1.09
CA HIS A 119 -6.86 19.94 -1.91
C HIS A 119 -7.30 19.35 -3.26
N LEU A 120 -6.44 18.59 -3.93
CA LEU A 120 -6.79 17.92 -5.19
C LEU A 120 -7.89 16.87 -5.01
N TRP A 121 -7.86 16.11 -3.91
CA TRP A 121 -8.91 15.15 -3.58
C TRP A 121 -10.25 15.85 -3.32
N THR A 122 -10.23 16.94 -2.56
CA THR A 122 -11.42 17.75 -2.28
C THR A 122 -12.00 18.35 -3.57
N THR A 123 -11.13 18.85 -4.45
CA THR A 123 -11.53 19.40 -5.75
C THR A 123 -12.14 18.32 -6.65
N LEU A 124 -11.57 17.10 -6.65
CA LEU A 124 -12.14 15.98 -7.39
C LEU A 124 -13.54 15.63 -6.88
N ALA A 125 -13.72 15.51 -5.56
CA ALA A 125 -15.03 15.25 -4.97
C ALA A 125 -16.04 16.34 -5.32
N GLN A 126 -15.68 17.62 -5.20
CA GLN A 126 -16.55 18.74 -5.59
C GLN A 126 -16.92 18.68 -7.09
N SER A 127 -15.95 18.36 -7.96
CA SER A 127 -16.21 18.28 -9.40
C SER A 127 -17.20 17.17 -9.77
N LEU A 128 -17.27 16.09 -8.96
CA LEU A 128 -18.27 15.04 -9.13
C LEU A 128 -19.66 15.55 -8.76
N GLU A 129 -19.79 16.28 -7.66
CA GLU A 129 -21.06 16.92 -7.26
C GLU A 129 -21.56 17.88 -8.33
N GLU A 130 -20.67 18.69 -8.91
CA GLU A 130 -20.97 19.63 -10.01
C GLU A 130 -21.43 18.91 -11.29
N GLN A 131 -20.97 17.67 -11.51
CA GLN A 131 -21.40 16.79 -12.61
C GLN A 131 -22.69 16.02 -12.29
N GLY A 132 -23.28 16.20 -11.10
CA GLY A 132 -24.47 15.48 -10.65
C GLY A 132 -24.21 14.05 -10.18
N LEU A 133 -22.96 13.70 -9.88
CA LEU A 133 -22.55 12.42 -9.31
C LEU A 133 -22.40 12.54 -7.79
N ASP A 134 -22.58 11.43 -7.07
CA ASP A 134 -22.38 11.37 -5.62
C ASP A 134 -20.94 10.90 -5.30
N PRO A 135 -20.08 11.76 -4.72
CA PRO A 135 -18.71 11.38 -4.34
C PRO A 135 -18.65 10.21 -3.35
N THR A 136 -19.68 10.04 -2.53
CA THR A 136 -19.80 8.90 -1.60
C THR A 136 -19.90 7.60 -2.38
N MET A 137 -20.66 7.58 -3.47
CA MET A 137 -20.85 6.41 -4.31
C MET A 137 -19.65 6.16 -5.23
N GLU A 138 -19.09 7.20 -5.82
CA GLU A 138 -17.99 7.08 -6.79
C GLU A 138 -16.63 6.82 -6.11
N LEU A 139 -16.37 7.47 -4.97
CA LEU A 139 -15.05 7.44 -4.31
C LEU A 139 -15.08 6.81 -2.91
N GLY A 140 -16.26 6.61 -2.32
CA GLY A 140 -16.37 6.37 -0.88
C GLY A 140 -16.00 7.59 -0.05
N TRP A 141 -16.18 8.80 -0.60
CA TRP A 141 -15.82 10.07 0.04
C TRP A 141 -16.68 10.34 1.28
N LYS A 142 -16.10 10.16 2.47
CA LYS A 142 -16.75 10.44 3.76
C LYS A 142 -16.03 11.57 4.48
N LYS A 143 -16.72 12.68 4.72
CA LYS A 143 -16.23 13.81 5.52
C LYS A 143 -16.42 13.53 7.01
N SER A 144 -15.72 12.51 7.52
CA SER A 144 -15.86 12.06 8.91
C SER A 144 -15.05 12.88 9.91
N GLY A 145 -14.11 13.72 9.47
CA GLY A 145 -13.09 14.26 10.37
C GLY A 145 -12.22 13.15 10.99
N SER A 146 -11.24 13.57 11.80
CA SER A 146 -10.33 12.68 12.51
C SER A 146 -10.06 13.10 13.95
N LEU A 147 -9.88 12.13 14.82
CA LEU A 147 -9.51 12.30 16.22
C LEU A 147 -8.19 11.59 16.51
N LEU A 148 -7.26 12.30 17.13
CA LEU A 148 -6.06 11.72 17.74
C LEU A 148 -6.26 11.66 19.25
N ILE A 149 -6.36 10.46 19.80
CA ILE A 149 -6.79 10.19 21.18
C ILE A 149 -5.59 10.03 22.11
N GLY A 150 -5.51 10.87 23.14
CA GLY A 150 -4.58 10.76 24.26
C GLY A 150 -5.31 10.25 25.50
N ARG A 151 -4.62 9.46 26.32
CA ARG A 151 -5.16 8.81 27.53
C ARG A 151 -4.32 9.10 28.78
N SER A 152 -3.45 10.09 28.72
CA SER A 152 -2.61 10.55 29.81
C SER A 152 -2.42 12.07 29.76
N ASP A 153 -2.07 12.67 30.88
CA ASP A 153 -1.76 14.12 30.95
C ASP A 153 -0.68 14.54 29.96
N ALA A 154 0.38 13.71 29.82
CA ALA A 154 1.46 13.97 28.88
C ALA A 154 0.99 13.98 27.42
N GLU A 155 0.11 13.04 27.05
CA GLU A 155 -0.48 13.01 25.72
C GLU A 155 -1.47 14.17 25.53
N SER A 156 -2.25 14.53 26.55
CA SER A 156 -3.15 15.69 26.53
C SER A 156 -2.40 16.99 26.20
N ASP A 157 -1.27 17.22 26.86
CA ASP A 157 -0.44 18.41 26.58
C ASP A 157 0.19 18.38 25.19
N MET A 158 0.65 17.20 24.74
CA MET A 158 1.13 17.00 23.37
C MET A 158 0.04 17.32 22.32
N LEU A 159 -1.21 16.94 22.58
CA LEU A 159 -2.34 17.21 21.71
C LEU A 159 -2.68 18.70 21.62
N LYS A 160 -2.59 19.47 22.72
CA LYS A 160 -2.72 20.94 22.68
C LYS A 160 -1.66 21.56 21.77
N GLY A 161 -0.42 21.08 21.89
CA GLY A 161 0.69 21.49 21.01
C GLY A 161 0.41 21.17 19.54
N ARG A 162 -0.10 19.97 19.25
CA ARG A 162 -0.49 19.56 17.90
C ARG A 162 -1.59 20.45 17.32
N VAL A 163 -2.66 20.70 18.08
CA VAL A 163 -3.75 21.60 17.66
C VAL A 163 -3.22 22.98 17.33
N LYS A 164 -2.37 23.54 18.19
CA LYS A 164 -1.73 24.84 17.95
C LYS A 164 -0.92 24.85 16.65
N GLN A 165 -0.07 23.84 16.42
CA GLN A 165 0.74 23.74 15.19
C GLN A 165 -0.13 23.66 13.93
N LEU A 166 -1.22 22.89 13.95
CA LEU A 166 -2.13 22.76 12.81
C LEU A 166 -2.89 24.07 12.55
N CYS A 167 -3.31 24.77 13.62
CA CYS A 167 -3.95 26.08 13.53
C CYS A 167 -3.02 27.16 12.95
N GLU A 168 -1.76 27.21 13.41
CA GLU A 168 -0.74 28.10 12.87
C GLU A 168 -0.43 27.81 11.39
N ALA A 169 -0.59 26.55 10.96
CA ALA A 169 -0.49 26.13 9.57
C ALA A 169 -1.76 26.38 8.73
N GLY A 170 -2.78 27.02 9.30
CA GLY A 170 -4.02 27.43 8.62
C GLY A 170 -5.12 26.38 8.59
N LEU A 171 -5.00 25.27 9.33
CA LEU A 171 -6.08 24.30 9.50
C LEU A 171 -6.95 24.63 10.70
N LYS A 172 -8.22 24.22 10.67
CA LYS A 172 -9.15 24.39 11.81
C LYS A 172 -9.10 23.15 12.69
N ALA A 173 -8.04 23.02 13.50
CA ALA A 173 -7.94 21.94 14.49
C ALA A 173 -8.52 22.39 15.83
N GLU A 174 -9.09 21.44 16.58
CA GLU A 174 -9.74 21.71 17.87
C GLU A 174 -9.18 20.77 18.93
N TYR A 175 -9.01 21.27 20.15
CA TYR A 175 -8.69 20.43 21.30
C TYR A 175 -9.99 20.07 22.01
N LEU A 176 -10.24 18.77 22.19
CA LEU A 176 -11.39 18.26 22.92
C LEU A 176 -10.96 17.82 24.31
N SER A 177 -11.62 18.38 25.32
CA SER A 177 -11.56 17.89 26.71
C SER A 177 -12.17 16.49 26.80
N SER A 178 -11.95 15.76 27.89
CA SER A 178 -12.64 14.50 28.16
C SER A 178 -14.17 14.64 28.03
N SER A 179 -14.74 15.72 28.56
CA SER A 179 -16.19 15.95 28.49
C SER A 179 -16.72 16.19 27.07
N ASP A 180 -15.92 16.82 26.20
CA ASP A 180 -16.33 17.09 24.81
C ASP A 180 -16.05 15.87 23.93
N LEU A 181 -14.92 15.19 24.14
CA LEU A 181 -14.61 13.92 23.49
C LEU A 181 -15.70 12.87 23.73
N PHE A 182 -16.21 12.77 24.97
CA PHE A 182 -17.30 11.84 25.29
C PHE A 182 -18.61 12.20 24.55
N LYS A 183 -18.89 13.48 24.29
CA LYS A 183 -20.07 13.88 23.51
C LYS A 183 -19.90 13.49 22.04
N GLU A 184 -18.71 13.66 21.49
CA GLU A 184 -18.40 13.33 20.09
C GLU A 184 -18.35 11.82 19.86
N GLU A 185 -17.81 11.04 20.80
CA GLU A 185 -17.66 9.58 20.71
C GLU A 185 -18.13 8.88 22.00
N PRO A 186 -19.44 8.72 22.23
CA PRO A 186 -19.99 8.19 23.50
C PRO A 186 -19.59 6.75 23.83
N ASP A 187 -19.22 5.96 22.82
CA ASP A 187 -18.82 4.57 23.00
C ASP A 187 -17.31 4.40 23.26
N LEU A 188 -16.53 5.47 23.13
CA LEU A 188 -15.12 5.49 23.49
C LEU A 188 -14.97 5.51 25.02
N LEU A 189 -14.00 4.77 25.55
CA LEU A 189 -13.59 4.89 26.93
C LEU A 189 -12.88 6.22 27.13
N VAL A 190 -13.53 7.13 27.85
CA VAL A 190 -13.00 8.46 28.14
C VAL A 190 -12.88 8.61 29.66
N ASP A 191 -11.64 8.67 30.12
CA ASP A 191 -11.28 8.89 31.52
C ASP A 191 -11.01 10.38 31.77
N GLN A 192 -10.74 10.79 33.02
CA GLN A 192 -10.47 12.20 33.35
C GLN A 192 -9.28 12.78 32.57
N ASP A 193 -8.26 11.97 32.35
CA ASP A 193 -7.01 12.35 31.69
C ASP A 193 -7.06 12.14 30.16
N SER A 194 -8.22 11.74 29.64
CA SER A 194 -8.42 11.53 28.20
C SER A 194 -8.70 12.85 27.49
N ALA A 195 -8.15 12.99 26.28
CA ALA A 195 -8.31 14.17 25.44
C ALA A 195 -8.17 13.79 23.97
N ALA A 196 -8.57 14.69 23.08
CA ALA A 196 -8.32 14.51 21.66
C ALA A 196 -7.89 15.81 20.96
N ALA A 197 -7.04 15.67 19.95
CA ALA A 197 -7.01 16.63 18.86
C ALA A 197 -8.06 16.22 17.84
N PHE A 198 -8.85 17.16 17.34
CA PHE A 198 -9.87 16.96 16.33
C PHE A 198 -9.52 17.76 15.07
N LEU A 199 -9.62 17.13 13.89
CA LEU A 199 -9.42 17.79 12.62
C LEU A 199 -10.60 17.48 11.67
N PRO A 200 -11.56 18.42 11.49
CA PRO A 200 -12.75 18.24 10.66
C PRO A 200 -12.46 18.04 9.17
N VAL A 201 -11.32 18.53 8.68
CA VAL A 201 -11.00 18.51 7.24
C VAL A 201 -10.58 17.13 6.75
N ASP A 202 -10.19 16.23 7.66
CA ASP A 202 -9.83 14.88 7.32
C ASP A 202 -11.06 14.11 6.83
N CYS A 203 -10.83 13.23 5.88
CA CYS A 203 -11.87 12.44 5.25
C CYS A 203 -11.37 11.04 4.95
N GLN A 204 -12.30 10.18 4.56
CA GLN A 204 -12.04 8.82 4.15
C GLN A 204 -12.47 8.59 2.70
N LEU A 205 -11.71 7.76 2.00
CA LEU A 205 -12.04 7.17 0.71
C LEU A 205 -12.28 5.67 0.89
N ASP A 206 -13.05 5.07 -0.01
CA ASP A 206 -12.96 3.64 -0.28
C ASP A 206 -11.95 3.42 -1.42
N ALA A 207 -10.90 2.65 -1.12
CA ALA A 207 -9.81 2.43 -2.07
C ALA A 207 -10.26 1.75 -3.36
N HIS A 208 -11.21 0.80 -3.27
CA HIS A 208 -11.69 0.05 -4.43
C HIS A 208 -12.56 0.91 -5.32
N ARG A 209 -13.55 1.63 -4.75
CA ARG A 209 -14.39 2.58 -5.48
C ARG A 209 -13.56 3.67 -6.16
N THR A 210 -12.63 4.27 -5.41
CA THR A 210 -11.74 5.32 -5.93
C THR A 210 -10.91 4.82 -7.12
N VAL A 211 -10.31 3.63 -7.01
CA VAL A 211 -9.52 3.04 -8.09
C VAL A 211 -10.39 2.67 -9.29
N GLU A 212 -11.57 2.08 -9.06
CA GLU A 212 -12.52 1.74 -10.11
C GLU A 212 -12.99 2.99 -10.88
N TYR A 213 -13.31 4.07 -10.17
CA TYR A 213 -13.66 5.36 -10.78
C TYR A 213 -12.52 5.89 -11.65
N ILE A 214 -11.29 5.93 -11.12
CA ILE A 214 -10.11 6.41 -11.85
C ILE A 214 -9.87 5.56 -13.09
N GLU A 215 -9.91 4.23 -12.95
CA GLU A 215 -9.70 3.27 -14.03
C GLU A 215 -10.74 3.46 -15.14
N LYS A 216 -12.03 3.48 -14.79
CA LYS A 216 -13.13 3.70 -15.73
C LYS A 216 -12.96 5.01 -16.49
N ALA A 217 -12.62 6.07 -15.80
CA ALA A 217 -12.46 7.37 -16.44
C ALA A 217 -11.15 7.51 -17.23
N ASN A 218 -10.09 6.75 -16.91
CA ASN A 218 -8.92 6.63 -17.79
C ASN A 218 -9.26 5.86 -19.08
N ARG A 219 -10.09 4.81 -19.00
CA ARG A 219 -10.55 4.03 -20.16
C ARG A 219 -11.35 4.84 -21.18
N ASN A 220 -11.93 5.97 -20.79
CA ASN A 220 -12.57 6.89 -21.75
C ASN A 220 -11.61 7.40 -22.83
N PHE A 221 -10.30 7.38 -22.58
CA PHE A 221 -9.26 7.76 -23.53
C PHE A 221 -8.75 6.58 -24.40
N ALA A 222 -9.24 5.35 -24.17
CA ALA A 222 -8.80 4.18 -24.91
C ALA A 222 -9.29 4.18 -26.36
N SER A 223 -10.49 4.68 -26.63
CA SER A 223 -11.05 4.82 -27.99
C SER A 223 -10.25 5.76 -28.87
N GLU A 224 -9.56 6.74 -28.26
CA GLU A 224 -8.62 7.66 -28.92
C GLU A 224 -7.22 7.05 -29.09
N GLY A 225 -7.01 5.80 -28.65
CA GLY A 225 -5.70 5.15 -28.64
C GLY A 225 -4.73 5.73 -27.61
N ARG A 226 -5.22 6.54 -26.67
CA ARG A 226 -4.39 7.26 -25.70
C ARG A 226 -4.17 6.53 -24.39
N TYR A 227 -4.90 5.45 -24.12
CA TYR A 227 -4.74 4.69 -22.88
C TYR A 227 -4.87 3.19 -23.12
N ALA A 228 -4.02 2.40 -22.46
CA ALA A 228 -4.06 0.95 -22.49
C ALA A 228 -3.59 0.34 -21.17
N GLU A 229 -4.15 -0.83 -20.84
CA GLU A 229 -3.94 -1.54 -19.58
C GLU A 229 -3.37 -2.94 -19.85
N PHE A 230 -2.29 -3.30 -19.16
CA PHE A 230 -1.61 -4.58 -19.26
C PHE A 230 -1.52 -5.22 -17.87
N TYR A 231 -2.62 -5.82 -17.42
CA TYR A 231 -2.72 -6.46 -16.11
C TYR A 231 -2.38 -7.96 -16.18
N ASN A 232 -2.03 -8.54 -15.02
CA ASN A 232 -1.57 -9.94 -14.93
C ASN A 232 -0.40 -10.22 -15.88
N ASP A 233 0.50 -9.25 -16.01
CA ASP A 233 1.64 -9.30 -16.92
C ASP A 233 2.87 -8.66 -16.26
N PRO A 234 3.56 -9.40 -15.38
CA PRO A 234 4.68 -8.86 -14.61
C PRO A 234 5.79 -8.35 -15.52
N VAL A 235 6.34 -7.19 -15.19
CA VAL A 235 7.56 -6.67 -15.80
C VAL A 235 8.73 -7.60 -15.47
N LYS A 236 9.50 -7.94 -16.50
CA LYS A 236 10.73 -8.73 -16.40
C LYS A 236 11.96 -7.84 -16.36
N CYS A 237 12.05 -6.92 -17.31
CA CYS A 237 13.21 -6.07 -17.48
C CYS A 237 12.88 -4.82 -18.30
N PHE A 238 13.85 -3.93 -18.39
CA PHE A 238 13.76 -2.68 -19.14
C PHE A 238 14.81 -2.77 -20.25
N ILE A 239 14.47 -2.29 -21.45
CA ILE A 239 15.35 -2.33 -22.62
C ILE A 239 15.99 -0.96 -22.76
N ARG A 240 17.29 -0.86 -22.54
CA ARG A 240 18.06 0.39 -22.62
C ARG A 240 18.62 0.60 -24.03
N SER A 241 18.84 1.86 -24.40
CA SER A 241 19.69 2.22 -25.53
C SER A 241 21.19 2.14 -25.14
N ASP A 242 22.06 1.90 -26.11
CA ASP A 242 23.50 1.74 -25.85
C ASP A 242 24.25 3.05 -25.53
N GLY A 243 23.61 4.24 -25.61
CA GLY A 243 24.36 5.51 -25.71
C GLY A 243 23.91 6.71 -24.86
N ASN A 244 22.64 6.85 -24.48
CA ASN A 244 22.13 8.09 -23.85
C ASN A 244 21.42 7.87 -22.50
N GLY A 245 21.53 6.67 -21.90
CA GLY A 245 20.82 6.36 -20.65
C GLY A 245 19.30 6.25 -20.80
N GLU A 246 18.79 6.21 -22.03
CA GLU A 246 17.35 6.09 -22.28
C GLU A 246 16.89 4.64 -22.16
N VAL A 247 15.74 4.46 -21.52
CA VAL A 247 14.99 3.21 -21.58
C VAL A 247 13.98 3.29 -22.71
N LYS A 248 14.17 2.44 -23.73
CA LYS A 248 13.32 2.37 -24.93
C LYS A 248 12.04 1.58 -24.71
N ALA A 249 12.05 0.59 -23.81
CA ALA A 249 10.88 -0.24 -23.57
C ALA A 249 10.88 -0.90 -22.19
N VAL A 250 9.69 -1.29 -21.75
CA VAL A 250 9.45 -2.19 -20.62
C VAL A 250 9.02 -3.55 -21.18
N GLN A 251 9.77 -4.59 -20.86
CA GLN A 251 9.47 -5.96 -21.29
C GLN A 251 8.77 -6.73 -20.18
N THR A 252 7.68 -7.41 -20.53
CA THR A 252 6.88 -8.25 -19.64
C THR A 252 6.95 -9.72 -20.08
N PHE A 253 6.10 -10.59 -19.53
CA PHE A 253 5.99 -11.97 -20.01
C PHE A 253 5.29 -12.06 -21.36
N LYS A 254 4.33 -11.18 -21.63
CA LYS A 254 3.46 -11.25 -22.81
C LYS A 254 3.73 -10.15 -23.83
N ASN A 255 4.32 -9.03 -23.41
CA ASN A 255 4.39 -7.79 -24.17
C ASN A 255 5.78 -7.13 -24.11
N THR A 256 6.06 -6.30 -25.12
CA THR A 256 7.12 -5.30 -25.08
C THR A 256 6.49 -3.93 -25.30
N LEU A 257 6.55 -3.07 -24.28
CA LEU A 257 5.91 -1.77 -24.26
C LEU A 257 6.97 -0.69 -24.48
N HIS A 258 7.06 -0.16 -25.70
CA HIS A 258 7.98 0.92 -26.03
C HIS A 258 7.49 2.25 -25.48
N SER A 259 8.40 3.03 -24.90
CA SER A 259 8.15 4.38 -24.41
C SER A 259 8.91 5.39 -25.27
N LYS A 260 8.22 6.44 -25.73
CA LYS A 260 8.85 7.54 -26.49
C LYS A 260 9.34 8.68 -25.60
N LYS A 261 8.74 8.87 -24.42
CA LYS A 261 8.99 10.05 -23.58
C LYS A 261 9.36 9.72 -22.14
N ALA A 262 8.63 8.84 -21.46
CA ALA A 262 8.91 8.54 -20.06
C ALA A 262 8.51 7.12 -19.64
N VAL A 263 9.28 6.56 -18.71
CA VAL A 263 8.93 5.34 -17.97
C VAL A 263 8.84 5.68 -16.49
N ILE A 264 7.68 5.43 -15.87
CA ILE A 264 7.46 5.72 -14.45
C ILE A 264 7.35 4.40 -13.69
N VAL A 265 8.17 4.24 -12.66
CA VAL A 265 8.12 3.07 -11.76
C VAL A 265 7.37 3.45 -10.49
N ALA A 266 6.14 2.93 -10.38
CA ALA A 266 5.21 3.11 -9.27
C ALA A 266 4.81 1.75 -8.65
N ALA A 267 5.75 0.80 -8.61
CA ALA A 267 5.52 -0.61 -8.27
C ALA A 267 5.43 -0.88 -6.76
N GLY A 268 5.06 0.10 -5.94
CA GLY A 268 4.93 -0.05 -4.48
C GLY A 268 6.19 -0.63 -3.84
N CYS A 269 6.04 -1.63 -2.97
CA CYS A 269 7.16 -2.26 -2.25
C CYS A 269 8.06 -3.12 -3.15
N TRP A 270 7.63 -3.42 -4.39
CA TRP A 270 8.46 -4.10 -5.38
C TRP A 270 9.42 -3.17 -6.11
N THR A 271 9.29 -1.85 -5.94
CA THR A 271 10.15 -0.86 -6.59
C THR A 271 11.63 -1.10 -6.29
N GLY A 272 12.00 -1.32 -5.02
CA GLY A 272 13.40 -1.52 -4.63
C GLY A 272 14.03 -2.73 -5.34
N GLY A 273 13.36 -3.88 -5.34
CA GLY A 273 13.83 -5.10 -6.02
C GLY A 273 13.89 -4.94 -7.54
N LEU A 274 12.83 -4.39 -8.14
CA LEU A 274 12.78 -4.14 -9.58
C LEU A 274 13.93 -3.23 -10.03
N ILE A 275 14.18 -2.17 -9.28
CA ILE A 275 15.22 -1.19 -9.56
C ILE A 275 16.63 -1.78 -9.37
N HIS A 276 16.84 -2.50 -8.27
CA HIS A 276 18.12 -3.16 -7.97
C HIS A 276 18.53 -4.13 -9.08
N ASP A 277 17.61 -5.01 -9.52
CA ASP A 277 17.91 -6.01 -10.53
C ASP A 277 18.24 -5.40 -11.90
N LEU A 278 17.65 -4.25 -12.22
CA LEU A 278 17.96 -3.51 -13.44
C LEU A 278 19.34 -2.88 -13.40
N PHE A 279 19.64 -2.19 -12.30
CA PHE A 279 20.87 -1.40 -12.20
C PHE A 279 22.10 -2.27 -12.01
N LYS A 280 21.97 -3.41 -11.33
CA LYS A 280 23.04 -4.43 -11.26
C LYS A 280 23.48 -4.86 -12.66
N ASN A 281 22.55 -5.04 -13.59
CA ASN A 281 22.86 -5.43 -14.97
C ASN A 281 23.49 -4.29 -15.80
N TRP A 282 23.37 -3.04 -15.35
CA TRP A 282 23.88 -1.85 -16.04
C TRP A 282 25.08 -1.20 -15.36
N GLY A 283 25.62 -1.81 -14.30
CA GLY A 283 26.77 -1.28 -13.55
C GLY A 283 26.49 0.04 -12.85
N MET A 284 25.23 0.31 -12.48
CA MET A 284 24.83 1.50 -11.74
C MET A 284 24.46 1.10 -10.31
N GLU A 285 24.69 2.00 -9.35
CA GLU A 285 24.28 1.81 -7.96
C GLU A 285 23.41 2.97 -7.52
N LEU A 286 22.15 2.67 -7.19
CA LEU A 286 21.15 3.64 -6.76
C LEU A 286 20.57 3.21 -5.43
N HIS A 287 20.53 4.14 -4.48
CA HIS A 287 20.02 3.86 -3.16
C HIS A 287 18.50 4.09 -3.13
N VAL A 288 17.74 3.03 -3.43
CA VAL A 288 16.28 3.02 -3.36
C VAL A 288 15.83 1.96 -2.34
N PRO A 289 15.97 2.23 -1.02
CA PRO A 289 15.75 1.26 0.05
C PRO A 289 14.27 1.04 0.36
N VAL A 290 13.41 0.98 -0.67
CA VAL A 290 11.98 0.68 -0.48
C VAL A 290 11.85 -0.77 -0.03
N ARG A 291 11.27 -0.98 1.15
CA ARG A 291 11.07 -2.31 1.74
C ARG A 291 9.59 -2.58 2.03
N PRO A 292 9.12 -3.84 1.93
CA PRO A 292 7.77 -4.18 2.36
C PRO A 292 7.66 -4.12 3.89
N ARG A 293 6.67 -3.37 4.39
CA ARG A 293 6.24 -3.41 5.79
C ARG A 293 4.81 -3.94 5.85
N LYS A 294 4.65 -5.16 6.36
CA LYS A 294 3.34 -5.82 6.42
C LYS A 294 2.44 -5.11 7.43
N GLY A 295 1.15 -5.08 7.13
CA GLY A 295 0.12 -4.62 8.04
C GLY A 295 -1.19 -5.36 7.83
N HIS A 296 -1.91 -5.53 8.93
CA HIS A 296 -3.25 -6.10 8.97
C HIS A 296 -4.29 -4.99 9.18
N LEU A 297 -5.43 -5.15 8.53
CA LEU A 297 -6.64 -4.38 8.75
C LEU A 297 -7.79 -5.36 8.95
N LEU A 298 -8.38 -5.35 10.13
CA LEU A 298 -9.56 -6.13 10.45
C LEU A 298 -10.79 -5.36 9.99
N VAL A 299 -11.68 -6.03 9.26
CA VAL A 299 -12.88 -5.47 8.65
C VAL A 299 -14.09 -6.26 9.13
N LEU A 300 -14.96 -5.62 9.88
CA LEU A 300 -16.20 -6.20 10.38
C LEU A 300 -17.37 -5.63 9.58
N GLN A 301 -18.01 -6.49 8.80
CA GLN A 301 -19.08 -6.09 7.89
C GLN A 301 -20.40 -5.86 8.64
N ASN A 302 -21.19 -4.86 8.21
CA ASN A 302 -22.49 -4.52 8.79
C ASN A 302 -22.47 -4.36 10.32
N PHE A 303 -21.42 -3.73 10.86
CA PHE A 303 -21.20 -3.67 12.29
C PHE A 303 -21.92 -2.48 12.92
N ASN A 304 -23.02 -2.72 13.62
CA ASN A 304 -23.86 -1.68 14.25
C ASN A 304 -23.78 -1.66 15.79
N PHE A 305 -22.86 -2.41 16.38
CA PHE A 305 -22.73 -2.53 17.84
C PHE A 305 -21.97 -1.35 18.48
N LEU A 306 -21.30 -0.54 17.65
CA LEU A 306 -20.47 0.57 18.07
C LEU A 306 -20.89 1.84 17.33
N ALA A 307 -21.19 2.91 18.05
CA ALA A 307 -21.28 4.24 17.49
C ALA A 307 -19.87 4.82 17.36
N LEU A 308 -19.48 5.14 16.11
CA LEU A 308 -18.20 5.76 15.81
C LEU A 308 -18.40 6.79 14.70
N ASN A 309 -18.29 8.07 15.05
CA ASN A 309 -18.61 9.17 14.15
C ASN A 309 -17.41 9.58 13.29
N HIS A 310 -16.23 9.57 13.89
CA HIS A 310 -14.97 10.04 13.31
C HIS A 310 -13.99 8.89 13.05
N GLY A 311 -12.96 9.15 12.23
CA GLY A 311 -11.78 8.30 12.20
C GLY A 311 -10.96 8.54 13.45
N VAL A 312 -10.73 7.52 14.27
CA VAL A 312 -9.93 7.63 15.50
C VAL A 312 -8.57 6.98 15.35
N MET A 313 -7.55 7.59 15.97
CA MET A 313 -6.17 7.09 16.03
C MET A 313 -5.65 7.31 17.45
N GLU A 314 -4.96 6.33 18.03
CA GLU A 314 -4.27 6.54 19.31
C GLU A 314 -3.04 7.45 19.16
N ALA A 315 -2.76 8.28 20.16
CA ALA A 315 -1.63 9.21 20.18
C ALA A 315 -0.27 8.51 20.03
N ASP A 316 -0.10 7.34 20.67
CA ASP A 316 1.15 6.57 20.62
C ASP A 316 1.50 6.03 19.22
N TYR A 317 0.54 6.06 18.27
CA TYR A 317 0.80 5.82 16.86
C TYR A 317 1.92 6.72 16.30
N LEU A 318 2.07 7.93 16.86
CA LEU A 318 3.11 8.89 16.47
C LEU A 318 4.51 8.49 16.98
N ASN A 319 4.58 7.75 18.09
CA ASN A 319 5.85 7.35 18.72
C ASN A 319 6.38 6.04 18.16
N HIS A 320 5.52 5.18 17.61
CA HIS A 320 5.98 3.98 16.89
C HIS A 320 6.81 4.38 15.66
N PRO A 321 8.06 3.89 15.54
CA PRO A 321 9.06 4.54 14.73
C PRO A 321 8.65 4.67 13.26
N THR A 322 8.46 5.92 12.88
CA THR A 322 9.09 6.52 11.68
C THR A 322 10.45 7.14 12.05
N ILE A 323 10.99 6.81 13.23
CA ILE A 323 12.12 7.48 13.87
C ILE A 323 13.41 6.67 13.67
N SER A 324 14.27 7.23 12.82
CA SER A 324 15.74 7.29 12.89
C SER A 324 16.50 6.21 13.68
N GLY A 325 17.25 5.39 12.95
CA GLY A 325 18.71 5.37 13.08
C GLY A 325 19.37 4.84 14.36
N LEU A 326 18.67 4.24 15.32
CA LEU A 326 19.32 3.45 16.36
C LEU A 326 18.74 2.05 16.45
N GLU A 327 19.58 1.09 16.10
CA GLU A 327 19.45 -0.32 16.44
C GLU A 327 19.40 -0.44 17.97
N SER A 328 18.19 -0.57 18.53
CA SER A 328 18.04 -1.18 19.85
C SER A 328 18.05 -2.68 19.64
N SER A 329 19.21 -3.26 19.93
CA SER A 329 19.38 -4.68 20.23
C SER A 329 18.38 -5.09 21.32
N ASP A 330 17.34 -5.84 20.95
CA ASP A 330 16.98 -7.08 21.62
C ASP A 330 15.83 -7.76 20.89
N CYS A 331 15.95 -9.07 20.74
CA CYS A 331 15.08 -9.93 19.98
C CYS A 331 13.71 -10.13 20.66
N GLU A 332 12.77 -9.21 20.46
CA GLU A 332 11.33 -9.49 20.55
C GLU A 332 10.63 -8.79 19.39
N LYS A 333 10.23 -9.59 18.38
CA LYS A 333 9.42 -9.27 17.18
C LYS A 333 9.20 -7.77 16.89
N ASP A 334 9.68 -7.29 15.73
CA ASP A 334 9.45 -5.96 15.09
C ASP A 334 7.95 -5.62 14.82
N LEU A 335 7.02 -6.17 15.58
CA LEU A 335 5.59 -5.98 15.52
C LEU A 335 5.18 -4.80 16.41
N SER A 336 4.71 -3.72 15.80
CA SER A 336 3.96 -2.67 16.49
C SER A 336 2.48 -2.78 16.15
N VAL A 337 1.60 -2.66 17.14
CA VAL A 337 0.16 -2.57 16.94
C VAL A 337 -0.38 -1.33 17.63
N SER A 338 -1.12 -0.53 16.87
CA SER A 338 -1.76 0.68 17.37
C SER A 338 -3.22 0.70 17.01
N MET A 339 -4.06 1.29 17.87
CA MET A 339 -5.48 1.46 17.60
C MET A 339 -5.71 2.57 16.56
N VAL A 340 -6.32 2.19 15.45
CA VAL A 340 -6.96 3.07 14.48
C VAL A 340 -8.31 2.47 14.15
N ALA A 341 -9.40 3.23 14.27
CA ALA A 341 -10.74 2.73 13.98
C ALA A 341 -11.54 3.72 13.16
N SER A 342 -12.45 3.21 12.32
CA SER A 342 -13.40 4.04 11.56
C SER A 342 -14.53 3.19 11.03
N ILE A 343 -15.68 3.81 10.77
CA ILE A 343 -16.76 3.20 9.99
C ILE A 343 -16.71 3.76 8.56
N ASP A 344 -16.65 2.89 7.56
CA ASP A 344 -16.66 3.31 6.14
C ASP A 344 -18.07 3.71 5.65
N THR A 345 -18.20 4.14 4.39
CA THR A 345 -19.51 4.53 3.81
C THR A 345 -20.48 3.36 3.63
N ALA A 346 -19.99 2.13 3.69
CA ALA A 346 -20.80 0.91 3.64
C ALA A 346 -21.19 0.40 5.04
N GLY A 347 -20.81 1.10 6.11
CA GLY A 347 -21.13 0.69 7.48
C GLY A 347 -20.23 -0.43 8.03
N ASN A 348 -19.09 -0.71 7.40
CA ASN A 348 -18.12 -1.65 7.94
C ASN A 348 -17.22 -0.96 8.97
N LEU A 349 -16.98 -1.61 10.11
CA LEU A 349 -15.98 -1.18 11.07
C LEU A 349 -14.60 -1.66 10.60
N LEU A 350 -13.70 -0.71 10.36
CA LEU A 350 -12.31 -0.95 9.98
C LEU A 350 -11.42 -0.72 11.19
N LEU A 351 -10.61 -1.71 11.52
CA LEU A 351 -9.73 -1.71 12.68
C LEU A 351 -8.29 -1.96 12.22
N GLY A 352 -7.49 -0.91 12.30
CA GLY A 352 -6.06 -0.92 12.05
C GLY A 352 -5.29 -0.59 13.33
N SER A 353 -3.97 -0.60 13.31
CA SER A 353 -3.16 -1.34 12.34
C SER A 353 -1.95 -1.96 13.01
N SER A 354 -1.52 -3.11 12.48
CA SER A 354 -0.20 -3.67 12.78
C SER A 354 0.85 -3.21 11.79
N ARG A 355 2.11 -3.25 12.20
CA ARG A 355 3.27 -3.01 11.34
C ARG A 355 4.39 -3.99 11.73
N GLU A 356 4.89 -4.74 10.75
CA GLU A 356 5.95 -5.73 10.97
C GLU A 356 6.85 -5.85 9.73
N PHE A 357 8.14 -6.13 9.95
CA PHE A 357 9.11 -6.40 8.88
C PHE A 357 9.32 -7.91 8.72
N VAL A 358 8.54 -8.52 7.84
CA VAL A 358 8.59 -9.97 7.53
C VAL A 358 8.83 -10.25 6.04
N GLY A 359 9.48 -9.31 5.35
CA GLY A 359 9.67 -9.36 3.91
C GLY A 359 8.34 -9.29 3.16
N PHE A 360 8.21 -10.10 2.10
CA PHE A 360 7.01 -10.15 1.26
C PHE A 360 5.97 -11.20 1.73
N ASN A 361 6.10 -11.74 2.95
CA ASN A 361 5.10 -12.65 3.50
C ASN A 361 3.75 -11.91 3.67
N THR A 362 2.67 -12.52 3.18
CA THR A 362 1.30 -12.02 3.32
C THR A 362 0.38 -13.03 4.01
N ASP A 363 0.94 -14.03 4.68
CA ASP A 363 0.20 -15.03 5.43
C ASP A 363 -0.48 -14.37 6.63
N LEU A 364 -1.68 -14.84 6.96
CA LEU A 364 -2.42 -14.35 8.12
C LEU A 364 -1.75 -14.81 9.42
N ASP A 365 -1.47 -13.87 10.32
CA ASP A 365 -1.10 -14.18 11.69
C ASP A 365 -2.28 -13.89 12.62
N GLU A 366 -2.97 -14.95 13.05
CA GLU A 366 -4.13 -14.86 13.95
C GLU A 366 -3.79 -14.27 15.32
N SER A 367 -2.53 -14.39 15.77
CA SER A 367 -2.08 -13.79 17.03
C SER A 367 -2.05 -12.26 16.95
N VAL A 368 -1.66 -11.71 15.79
CA VAL A 368 -1.69 -10.27 15.51
C VAL A 368 -3.13 -9.77 15.49
N VAL A 369 -4.03 -10.49 14.83
CA VAL A 369 -5.47 -10.15 14.80
C VAL A 369 -6.06 -10.15 16.21
N SER A 370 -5.74 -11.16 17.02
CA SER A 370 -6.19 -11.25 18.41
C SER A 370 -5.65 -10.10 19.26
N TYR A 371 -4.39 -9.69 19.04
CA TYR A 371 -3.81 -8.51 19.69
C TYR A 371 -4.53 -7.22 19.28
N MET A 372 -4.79 -7.02 17.99
CA MET A 372 -5.54 -5.87 17.48
C MET A 372 -6.94 -5.79 18.09
N TRP A 373 -7.66 -6.92 18.19
CA TRP A 373 -8.98 -6.98 18.82
C TRP A 373 -8.95 -6.59 20.30
N ARG A 374 -7.97 -7.11 21.04
CA ARG A 374 -7.77 -6.72 22.45
C ARG A 374 -7.44 -5.24 22.58
N ARG A 375 -6.55 -4.71 21.74
CA ARG A 375 -6.14 -3.30 21.75
C ARG A 375 -7.32 -2.37 21.46
N VAL A 376 -8.16 -2.66 20.44
CA VAL A 376 -9.36 -1.84 20.21
C VAL A 376 -10.35 -1.93 21.39
N GLY A 377 -10.46 -3.10 22.04
CA GLY A 377 -11.30 -3.26 23.23
C GLY A 377 -10.86 -2.38 24.41
N GLU A 378 -9.57 -2.02 24.50
CA GLU A 378 -9.08 -1.06 25.50
C GLU A 378 -9.58 0.37 25.27
N PHE A 379 -9.97 0.72 24.03
CA PHE A 379 -10.58 2.01 23.69
C PHE A 379 -12.09 1.94 23.63
N PHE A 380 -12.67 0.78 23.29
CA PHE A 380 -14.12 0.61 23.16
C PHE A 380 -14.59 -0.56 24.04
N PRO A 381 -14.95 -0.31 25.32
CA PRO A 381 -15.27 -1.37 26.28
C PRO A 381 -16.43 -2.27 25.84
N LYS A 382 -17.36 -1.73 25.05
CA LYS A 382 -18.44 -2.51 24.42
C LYS A 382 -17.90 -3.71 23.63
N LEU A 383 -16.78 -3.57 22.93
CA LEU A 383 -16.21 -4.67 22.15
C LEU A 383 -15.68 -5.80 23.02
N LYS A 384 -15.37 -5.56 24.31
CA LYS A 384 -14.94 -6.62 25.24
C LYS A 384 -16.07 -7.61 25.57
N THR A 385 -17.34 -7.24 25.32
CA THR A 385 -18.48 -8.13 25.59
C THR A 385 -18.76 -9.10 24.44
N ILE A 386 -18.00 -9.02 23.34
CA ILE A 386 -18.18 -9.86 22.14
C ILE A 386 -16.87 -10.59 21.86
N SER A 387 -16.94 -11.90 21.62
CA SER A 387 -15.80 -12.64 21.13
C SER A 387 -15.63 -12.42 19.63
N LEU A 388 -14.40 -12.21 19.16
CA LEU A 388 -14.11 -12.12 17.73
C LEU A 388 -14.57 -13.37 16.96
N SER A 389 -14.53 -14.54 17.62
CA SER A 389 -15.01 -15.82 17.05
C SER A 389 -16.48 -15.78 16.68
N ASP A 390 -17.30 -15.02 17.42
CA ASP A 390 -18.74 -14.93 17.20
C ASP A 390 -19.06 -14.07 15.96
N LEU A 391 -18.08 -13.28 15.52
CA LEU A 391 -18.17 -12.40 14.35
C LEU A 391 -17.55 -13.01 13.09
N ASN A 392 -17.01 -14.24 13.15
CA ASN A 392 -16.24 -14.87 12.06
C ASN A 392 -16.90 -14.77 10.68
N ALA A 393 -18.23 -14.93 10.59
CA ALA A 393 -18.95 -14.85 9.32
C ALA A 393 -18.94 -13.45 8.67
N SER A 394 -18.76 -12.40 9.48
CA SER A 394 -18.70 -10.99 9.05
C SER A 394 -17.30 -10.39 9.14
N THR A 395 -16.31 -11.19 9.58
CA THR A 395 -14.93 -10.76 9.75
C THR A 395 -14.12 -11.05 8.49
N LYS A 396 -13.42 -10.02 8.00
CA LYS A 396 -12.39 -10.16 6.97
C LYS A 396 -11.10 -9.51 7.45
N VAL A 397 -9.97 -10.09 7.08
CA VAL A 397 -8.66 -9.49 7.34
C VAL A 397 -8.03 -9.13 6.01
N ARG A 398 -7.71 -7.85 5.82
CA ARG A 398 -6.91 -7.38 4.68
C ARG A 398 -5.45 -7.33 5.12
N ILE A 399 -4.56 -7.86 4.29
CA ILE A 399 -3.12 -7.87 4.53
C ILE A 399 -2.46 -7.09 3.40
N GLY A 400 -1.66 -6.10 3.76
CA GLY A 400 -0.99 -5.22 2.80
C GLY A 400 0.49 -5.07 3.11
N LEU A 401 1.30 -4.93 2.05
CA LEU A 401 2.73 -4.64 2.14
C LEU A 401 2.96 -3.16 1.82
N ARG A 402 3.05 -2.33 2.85
CA ARG A 402 3.31 -0.89 2.70
C ARG A 402 4.72 -0.68 2.12
N PRO A 403 4.89 0.19 1.11
CA PRO A 403 6.21 0.55 0.60
C PRO A 403 6.90 1.48 1.59
N TYR A 404 7.61 0.92 2.56
CA TYR A 404 8.30 1.66 3.61
C TYR A 404 9.62 2.24 3.09
N MET A 405 9.91 3.47 3.52
CA MET A 405 11.18 4.16 3.32
C MET A 405 11.80 4.50 4.69
N PRO A 406 13.10 4.24 4.91
CA PRO A 406 13.76 4.50 6.19
C PRO A 406 13.72 5.96 6.65
N ASP A 407 13.76 6.91 5.72
CA ASP A 407 13.72 8.34 6.01
C ASP A 407 12.28 8.91 6.12
N GLY A 408 11.26 8.03 6.05
CA GLY A 408 9.86 8.38 6.21
C GLY A 408 9.26 9.17 5.05
N LYS A 409 9.98 9.40 3.95
CA LYS A 409 9.51 10.16 2.79
C LYS A 409 9.38 9.26 1.56
N PRO A 410 8.40 9.51 0.67
CA PRO A 410 8.39 8.85 -0.62
C PRO A 410 9.58 9.30 -1.46
N VAL A 411 10.01 8.43 -2.38
CA VAL A 411 10.97 8.77 -3.43
C VAL A 411 10.19 9.11 -4.70
N ILE A 412 10.33 10.35 -5.15
CA ILE A 412 9.58 10.93 -6.27
C ILE A 412 10.53 11.75 -7.13
N GLY A 413 10.70 11.35 -8.40
CA GLY A 413 11.45 12.14 -9.36
C GLY A 413 12.30 11.33 -10.34
N PRO A 414 13.13 12.02 -11.14
CA PRO A 414 13.96 11.38 -12.16
C PRO A 414 15.03 10.50 -11.52
N VAL A 415 15.38 9.42 -12.22
CA VAL A 415 16.45 8.51 -11.80
C VAL A 415 17.79 8.99 -12.35
N PRO A 416 18.77 9.33 -11.50
CA PRO A 416 20.09 9.76 -11.95
C PRO A 416 20.74 8.75 -12.89
N GLY A 417 21.28 9.25 -14.01
CA GLY A 417 21.92 8.42 -15.05
C GLY A 417 20.96 7.82 -16.07
N LEU A 418 19.64 7.95 -15.88
CA LEU A 418 18.63 7.61 -16.89
C LEU A 418 17.89 8.87 -17.35
N SER A 419 17.75 9.06 -18.66
CA SER A 419 17.20 10.29 -19.22
C SER A 419 15.68 10.39 -19.17
N ASN A 420 14.99 9.26 -19.05
CA ASN A 420 13.54 9.18 -19.17
C ASN A 420 12.85 8.29 -18.12
N VAL A 421 13.54 7.92 -17.04
CA VAL A 421 12.98 7.06 -15.99
C VAL A 421 12.73 7.86 -14.71
N TYR A 422 11.56 7.65 -14.12
CA TYR A 422 11.11 8.32 -12.91
C TYR A 422 10.63 7.30 -11.86
N LEU A 423 10.81 7.60 -10.58
CA LEU A 423 10.25 6.82 -9.47
C LEU A 423 9.08 7.56 -8.82
N ALA A 424 8.10 6.79 -8.36
CA ALA A 424 7.03 7.25 -7.48
C ALA A 424 6.63 6.12 -6.53
N ALA A 425 7.38 5.97 -5.44
CA ALA A 425 7.18 4.89 -4.46
C ALA A 425 7.54 5.35 -3.04
N GLY A 426 7.39 4.45 -2.06
CA GLY A 426 7.81 4.74 -0.68
C GLY A 426 6.77 5.48 0.17
N HIS A 427 5.52 5.56 -0.28
CA HIS A 427 4.45 6.32 0.41
C HIS A 427 3.94 5.68 1.72
N GLU A 428 4.50 4.55 2.16
CA GLU A 428 4.07 3.78 3.34
C GLU A 428 2.52 3.61 3.38
N GLY A 429 1.87 4.00 4.48
CA GLY A 429 0.42 4.01 4.66
C GLY A 429 -0.28 5.29 4.15
N SER A 430 0.47 6.25 3.60
CA SER A 430 -0.08 7.53 3.07
C SER A 430 -0.30 7.51 1.55
N GLY A 431 -0.24 6.35 0.90
CA GLY A 431 -0.34 6.22 -0.56
C GLY A 431 -1.58 6.87 -1.17
N LEU A 432 -2.77 6.65 -0.58
CA LEU A 432 -4.00 7.32 -1.03
C LEU A 432 -3.94 8.84 -0.78
N SER A 433 -3.53 9.24 0.42
CA SER A 433 -3.44 10.65 0.83
C SER A 433 -2.54 11.46 -0.08
N LEU A 434 -1.42 10.89 -0.55
CA LEU A 434 -0.41 11.58 -1.35
C LEU A 434 -0.53 11.34 -2.87
N ALA A 435 -1.50 10.53 -3.32
CA ALA A 435 -1.55 10.07 -4.71
C ALA A 435 -1.69 11.21 -5.74
N LEU A 436 -2.68 12.08 -5.59
CA LEU A 436 -2.93 13.14 -6.57
C LEU A 436 -1.81 14.19 -6.59
N GLY A 437 -1.24 14.52 -5.42
CA GLY A 437 -0.06 15.40 -5.35
C GLY A 437 1.18 14.78 -6.00
N THR A 438 1.40 13.46 -5.81
CA THR A 438 2.49 12.72 -6.46
C THR A 438 2.30 12.68 -7.97
N ALA A 439 1.05 12.48 -8.42
CA ALA A 439 0.70 12.45 -9.83
C ALA A 439 0.99 13.79 -10.52
N GLU A 440 0.52 14.89 -9.94
CA GLU A 440 0.82 16.24 -10.43
C GLU A 440 2.34 16.48 -10.49
N MET A 441 3.06 16.14 -9.42
CA MET A 441 4.52 16.31 -9.37
C MET A 441 5.25 15.58 -10.50
N ILE A 442 4.93 14.30 -10.73
CA ILE A 442 5.56 13.50 -11.78
C ILE A 442 5.23 14.03 -13.17
N VAL A 443 3.95 14.37 -13.42
CA VAL A 443 3.54 14.85 -14.74
C VAL A 443 4.19 16.19 -15.06
N GLU A 444 4.22 17.13 -14.13
CA GLU A 444 4.85 18.43 -14.34
C GLU A 444 6.36 18.29 -14.62
N MET A 445 7.06 17.38 -13.91
CA MET A 445 8.47 17.06 -14.22
C MET A 445 8.64 16.53 -15.65
N VAL A 446 7.83 15.56 -16.07
CA VAL A 446 7.92 14.94 -17.41
C VAL A 446 7.54 15.91 -18.52
N LEU A 447 6.60 16.83 -18.26
CA LEU A 447 6.20 17.86 -19.20
C LEU A 447 7.15 19.06 -19.22
N GLY A 448 8.07 19.18 -18.25
CA GLY A 448 8.99 20.31 -18.13
C GLY A 448 8.31 21.59 -17.63
N HIS A 449 7.23 21.45 -16.87
CA HIS A 449 6.49 22.55 -16.30
C HIS A 449 6.97 22.88 -14.87
N GLN A 450 6.64 24.09 -14.40
CA GLN A 450 6.96 24.50 -13.03
C GLN A 450 6.00 23.83 -12.03
N GLY A 451 6.56 22.98 -11.16
CA GLY A 451 5.81 22.29 -10.11
C GLY A 451 5.18 23.20 -9.05
N LYS A 452 4.16 22.69 -8.35
CA LYS A 452 3.44 23.39 -7.26
C LYS A 452 4.03 23.13 -5.87
N VAL A 453 4.84 22.10 -5.73
CA VAL A 453 5.45 21.64 -4.47
C VAL A 453 6.94 21.45 -4.72
N ASP A 454 7.79 21.82 -3.75
CA ASP A 454 9.22 21.56 -3.83
C ASP A 454 9.50 20.06 -3.90
N THR A 455 10.26 19.66 -4.90
CA THR A 455 10.55 18.26 -5.22
C THR A 455 11.83 17.78 -4.57
N THR A 456 12.69 18.70 -4.13
CA THR A 456 14.02 18.43 -3.56
C THR A 456 14.00 17.39 -2.44
N PRO A 457 13.04 17.42 -1.48
CA PRO A 457 13.02 16.45 -0.37
C PRO A 457 12.77 14.99 -0.77
N PHE A 458 12.27 14.75 -1.99
CA PHE A 458 11.87 13.44 -2.51
C PHE A 458 12.81 12.89 -3.59
N ALA A 459 13.87 13.63 -3.92
CA ALA A 459 14.77 13.30 -5.02
C ALA A 459 15.41 11.91 -4.86
N VAL A 460 15.57 11.21 -5.98
CA VAL A 460 16.27 9.92 -6.04
C VAL A 460 17.76 10.17 -5.80
N GLN A 461 18.33 9.58 -4.75
CA GLN A 461 19.74 9.73 -4.42
C GLN A 461 20.57 8.61 -5.06
N GLN A 462 21.73 8.98 -5.63
CA GLN A 462 22.78 8.00 -5.93
C GLN A 462 23.35 7.47 -4.62
N ALA A 463 23.67 6.17 -4.58
CA ALA A 463 24.50 5.67 -3.49
C ALA A 463 25.85 6.38 -3.61
N LEU A 464 26.26 7.10 -2.57
CA LEU A 464 27.63 7.59 -2.48
C LEU A 464 28.51 6.33 -2.37
N GLY A 465 29.35 6.11 -3.37
CA GLY A 465 30.30 4.98 -3.40
C GLY A 465 31.40 5.09 -2.35
#